data_AF-A0A357EJ75-F1
#
_entry.id   AF-A0A357EJ75-F1
#
_cell.length_a   1.000
_cell.length_b   1.000
_cell.length_c   1.000
_cell.angle_alpha   90.00
_cell.angle_beta   90.00
_cell.angle_gamma   90.00
#
_symmetry.space_group_name_H-M   'P 1'
#
loop_
_entity.id
_entity.type
_entity.pdbx_description
1 polymer ?
#
loop_
_entity_poly.entity_id
_entity_poly.type
_entity_poly.pdbx_seq_one_letter_code
_entity_poly.pdbx_strand_id
1 'polypeptide(L)'
;MNSYQEFAKYIDELLGGVHAVRIAVFGYLPLSVEEIGSSGDGYRLVSLCHYGEQNGDLMRDPDIVFLFHNLPNGIAAEPVSFRNDYLGIVQEVYRYDETGRRTHVVASLRQDLKEFAESWFANLKDQGFFASTAVREILSP
;
A
#
# COMPACT_ATOMS: atom_id res chain seq x y z
N MET A 1 18.07 -7.77 -3.38
CA MET A 1 16.88 -8.55 -2.99
C MET A 1 15.77 -8.20 -3.98
N ASN A 2 14.75 -9.03 -4.20
CA ASN A 2 13.67 -8.67 -5.12
C ASN A 2 12.76 -7.65 -4.41
N SER A 3 12.60 -6.43 -4.96
CA SER A 3 11.88 -5.33 -4.31
C SER A 3 10.46 -5.71 -3.88
N TYR A 4 9.77 -6.57 -4.64
CA TYR A 4 8.43 -7.01 -4.25
C TYR A 4 8.41 -7.90 -3.01
N GLN A 5 9.46 -8.70 -2.79
CA GLN A 5 9.59 -9.47 -1.55
C GLN A 5 9.93 -8.56 -0.36
N GLU A 6 10.69 -7.48 -0.60
CA GLU A 6 10.95 -6.45 0.42
C GLU A 6 9.68 -5.70 0.79
N PHE A 7 8.85 -5.31 -0.19
CA PHE A 7 7.54 -4.70 0.07
C PHE A 7 6.65 -5.59 0.91
N ALA A 8 6.54 -6.88 0.58
CA ALA A 8 5.75 -7.82 1.38
C ALA A 8 6.20 -7.83 2.84
N LYS A 9 7.51 -7.93 3.07
CA LYS A 9 8.09 -7.89 4.41
C LYS A 9 7.78 -6.58 5.14
N TYR A 10 7.96 -5.44 4.49
CA TYR A 10 7.70 -4.13 5.10
C TYR A 10 6.23 -3.95 5.46
N ILE A 11 5.33 -4.38 4.58
CA ILE A 11 3.89 -4.29 4.81
C ILE A 11 3.47 -5.18 5.97
N ASP A 12 3.95 -6.43 6.04
CA ASP A 12 3.68 -7.32 7.17
C ASP A 12 4.25 -6.79 8.49
N GLU A 13 5.42 -6.15 8.46
CA GLU A 13 6.01 -5.50 9.64
C GLU A 13 5.18 -4.29 10.11
N LEU A 14 4.66 -3.49 9.19
CA LEU A 14 3.78 -2.36 9.52
C LEU A 14 2.45 -2.84 10.10
N LEU A 15 1.82 -3.84 9.48
CA LEU A 15 0.56 -4.45 9.94
C LEU A 15 0.73 -5.09 11.33
N GLY A 16 1.89 -5.65 11.65
CA GLY A 16 2.15 -6.23 12.97
C GLY A 16 1.20 -7.39 13.32
N GLY A 17 0.66 -8.08 12.31
CA GLY A 17 -0.25 -9.22 12.49
C GLY A 17 -1.73 -8.88 12.66
N VAL A 18 -2.13 -7.60 12.54
CA VAL A 18 -3.55 -7.20 12.49
C VAL A 18 -3.99 -6.85 11.07
N HIS A 19 -5.29 -6.78 10.82
CA HIS A 19 -5.84 -6.45 9.50
C HIS A 19 -5.85 -4.95 9.20
N ALA A 20 -5.88 -4.09 10.22
CA ALA A 20 -5.94 -2.65 10.03
C ALA A 20 -5.27 -1.92 11.20
N VAL A 21 -4.30 -1.06 10.88
CA VAL A 21 -3.55 -0.27 11.86
C VAL A 21 -3.32 1.14 11.34
N ARG A 22 -3.46 2.11 12.24
CA ARG A 22 -3.00 3.48 12.04
C ARG A 22 -1.72 3.69 12.82
N ILE A 23 -0.68 4.14 12.14
CA ILE A 23 0.65 4.35 12.69
C ILE A 23 0.93 5.85 12.69
N ALA A 24 1.19 6.42 13.87
CA ALA A 24 1.49 7.84 14.02
C ALA A 24 2.93 8.05 14.45
N VAL A 25 3.61 8.97 13.77
CA VAL A 25 4.93 9.48 14.13
C VAL A 25 4.85 11.00 14.25
N PHE A 26 5.43 11.55 15.32
CA PHE A 26 5.41 12.99 15.57
C PHE A 26 6.01 13.77 14.39
N GLY A 27 5.29 14.78 13.91
CA GLY A 27 5.73 15.63 12.80
C GLY A 27 5.31 15.14 11.41
N TYR A 28 4.67 13.97 11.29
CA TYR A 28 4.19 13.41 10.03
C TYR A 28 2.70 13.09 10.07
N LEU A 29 2.08 13.00 8.89
CA LEU A 29 0.71 12.48 8.78
C LEU A 29 0.69 10.99 9.15
N PRO A 30 -0.32 10.52 9.91
CA PRO A 30 -0.44 9.10 10.20
C PRO A 30 -0.51 8.26 8.93
N LEU A 31 0.03 7.05 8.99
CA LEU A 31 -0.06 6.04 7.95
C LEU A 31 -1.13 5.03 8.35
N SER A 32 -2.20 4.93 7.56
CA SER A 32 -3.14 3.81 7.61
C SER A 32 -2.57 2.66 6.80
N VAL A 33 -2.57 1.45 7.37
CA VAL A 33 -2.19 0.21 6.68
C VAL A 33 -3.31 -0.79 6.89
N GLU A 34 -3.97 -1.20 5.82
CA GLU A 34 -5.25 -1.92 5.89
C GLU A 34 -5.32 -3.03 4.85
N GLU A 35 -5.67 -4.24 5.28
CA GLU A 35 -6.10 -5.31 4.39
C GLU A 35 -7.51 -5.00 3.88
N ILE A 36 -7.62 -4.64 2.59
CA ILE A 36 -8.86 -4.15 1.99
C ILE A 36 -9.67 -5.23 1.26
N GLY A 37 -9.28 -6.50 1.44
CA GLY A 37 -9.92 -7.67 0.83
C GLY A 37 -8.97 -8.50 -0.01
N SER A 38 -9.53 -9.21 -0.99
CA SER A 38 -8.78 -10.11 -1.86
C SER A 38 -9.10 -9.87 -3.34
N SER A 39 -8.11 -10.08 -4.19
CA SER A 39 -8.28 -10.18 -5.64
C SER A 39 -9.19 -11.36 -6.03
N GLY A 40 -9.64 -11.39 -7.30
CA GLY A 40 -10.45 -12.49 -7.83
C GLY A 40 -9.79 -13.88 -7.72
N ASP A 41 -8.45 -13.92 -7.68
CA ASP A 41 -7.67 -15.16 -7.50
C ASP A 41 -7.44 -15.50 -6.01
N GLY A 42 -8.07 -14.77 -5.08
CA GLY A 42 -8.01 -15.01 -3.64
C GLY A 42 -6.79 -14.43 -2.93
N TYR A 43 -5.91 -13.72 -3.64
CA TYR A 43 -4.75 -13.07 -3.01
C TYR A 43 -5.10 -11.77 -2.31
N ARG A 44 -4.50 -11.54 -1.14
CA ARG A 44 -4.69 -10.36 -0.30
C ARG A 44 -4.32 -9.06 -1.00
N LEU A 45 -5.12 -8.03 -0.75
CA LEU A 45 -4.87 -6.63 -1.12
C LEU A 45 -4.65 -5.80 0.15
N VAL A 46 -3.59 -5.00 0.18
CA VAL A 46 -3.29 -4.11 1.31
C VAL A 46 -3.12 -2.68 0.82
N SER A 47 -3.88 -1.74 1.37
CA SER A 47 -3.72 -0.30 1.17
C SER A 47 -2.77 0.28 2.21
N LEU A 48 -1.84 1.12 1.75
CA LEU A 48 -1.03 2.00 2.58
C LEU A 48 -1.41 3.43 2.20
N CYS A 49 -1.86 4.22 3.17
CA CYS A 49 -2.44 5.52 2.89
C CYS A 49 -2.08 6.57 3.95
N HIS A 50 -1.67 7.76 3.49
CA HIS A 50 -1.73 8.98 4.29
C HIS A 50 -3.00 9.77 3.97
N TYR A 51 -3.63 10.33 4.99
CA TYR A 51 -4.78 11.21 4.82
C TYR A 51 -4.43 12.64 5.22
N GLY A 52 -4.66 13.57 4.30
CA GLY A 52 -4.86 14.99 4.62
C GLY A 52 -6.34 15.32 4.72
N GLU A 53 -6.66 16.61 4.89
CA GLU A 53 -8.04 17.10 4.94
C GLU A 53 -8.21 18.30 4.01
N GLN A 54 -9.29 18.31 3.23
CA GLN A 54 -9.71 19.46 2.41
C GLN A 54 -11.19 19.72 2.61
N ASN A 55 -11.55 20.91 3.08
CA ASN A 55 -12.95 21.30 3.35
C ASN A 55 -13.71 20.35 4.28
N GLY A 56 -13.01 19.66 5.19
CA GLY A 56 -13.61 18.66 6.09
C GLY A 56 -13.66 17.24 5.51
N ASP A 57 -13.30 17.04 4.24
CA ASP A 57 -13.19 15.72 3.62
C ASP A 57 -11.78 15.15 3.79
N LEU A 58 -11.67 13.86 4.10
CA LEU A 58 -10.40 13.15 4.11
C LEU A 58 -9.91 12.90 2.68
N MET A 59 -8.65 13.25 2.42
CA MET A 59 -8.02 13.22 1.11
C MET A 59 -6.79 12.31 1.14
N ARG A 60 -6.76 11.29 0.28
CA ARG A 60 -5.62 10.36 0.17
C ARG A 60 -4.43 11.02 -0.50
N ASP A 61 -3.25 10.97 0.13
CA ASP A 61 -2.00 11.51 -0.42
C ASP A 61 -0.71 10.91 0.19
N PRO A 62 -0.14 9.86 -0.41
CA PRO A 62 -0.75 8.96 -1.40
C PRO A 62 -1.56 7.83 -0.73
N ASP A 63 -2.39 7.16 -1.51
CA ASP A 63 -2.87 5.79 -1.26
C ASP A 63 -2.26 4.85 -2.32
N ILE A 64 -1.65 3.76 -1.87
CA ILE A 64 -1.14 2.68 -2.73
C ILE A 64 -1.69 1.35 -2.26
N VAL A 65 -2.23 0.59 -3.20
CA VAL A 65 -2.67 -0.79 -2.96
C VAL A 65 -1.61 -1.76 -3.47
N PHE A 66 -1.26 -2.73 -2.63
CA PHE A 66 -0.37 -3.83 -2.95
C PHE A 66 -1.13 -5.15 -3.04
N LEU A 67 -0.91 -5.88 -4.14
CA LEU A 67 -1.39 -7.24 -4.35
C LEU A 67 -0.32 -8.24 -3.92
N PHE A 68 -0.68 -9.11 -3.00
CA PHE A 68 0.22 -10.17 -2.52
C PHE A 68 0.24 -11.36 -3.49
N HIS A 69 1.37 -12.05 -3.53
CA HIS A 69 1.57 -13.26 -4.31
C HIS A 69 2.39 -14.27 -3.52
N ASN A 70 1.99 -15.54 -3.62
CA ASN A 70 2.78 -16.66 -3.15
C ASN A 70 3.70 -17.14 -4.28
N LEU A 71 5.00 -16.89 -4.16
CA LEU A 71 6.02 -17.37 -5.08
C LEU A 71 6.70 -18.62 -4.51
N PRO A 72 7.31 -19.48 -5.35
CA PRO A 72 8.05 -20.65 -4.85
C PRO A 72 9.16 -20.33 -3.84
N ASN A 73 9.69 -19.10 -3.89
CA ASN A 73 10.79 -18.62 -3.05
C ASN A 73 10.36 -17.57 -2.00
N GLY A 74 9.07 -17.46 -1.70
CA GLY A 74 8.54 -16.59 -0.65
C GLY A 74 7.34 -15.75 -1.07
N ILE A 75 6.96 -14.80 -0.23
CA ILE A 75 5.84 -13.90 -0.47
C ILE A 75 6.36 -12.63 -1.15
N ALA A 76 5.60 -12.11 -2.10
CA ALA A 76 5.87 -10.85 -2.78
C ALA A 76 4.62 -9.95 -2.78
N ALA A 77 4.81 -8.64 -2.78
CA ALA A 77 3.74 -7.65 -2.85
C ALA A 77 4.04 -6.70 -4.02
N GLU A 78 3.13 -6.66 -5.00
CA GLU A 78 3.22 -5.80 -6.18
C GLU A 78 2.33 -4.57 -5.98
N PRO A 79 2.80 -3.32 -6.19
CA PRO A 79 1.92 -2.16 -6.19
C PRO A 79 1.03 -2.21 -7.44
N VAL A 80 -0.28 -2.18 -7.24
CA VAL A 80 -1.29 -2.36 -8.31
C VAL A 80 -2.19 -1.16 -8.53
N SER A 81 -2.29 -0.26 -7.55
CA SER A 81 -3.06 0.98 -7.65
C SER A 81 -2.34 2.12 -6.95
N PHE A 82 -2.52 3.34 -7.49
CA PHE A 82 -2.07 4.59 -6.88
C PHE A 82 -3.18 5.63 -6.97
N ARG A 83 -3.40 6.35 -5.87
CA ARG A 83 -4.38 7.43 -5.80
C ARG A 83 -3.83 8.62 -5.03
N ASN A 84 -4.10 9.81 -5.57
CA ASN A 84 -3.88 11.09 -4.91
C ASN A 84 -5.10 11.98 -5.16
N ASP A 85 -5.85 12.31 -4.11
CA ASP A 85 -7.11 13.03 -4.23
C ASP A 85 -6.89 14.53 -4.52
N TYR A 86 -5.80 15.15 -4.03
CA TYR A 86 -5.49 16.56 -4.31
C TYR A 86 -5.13 16.83 -5.78
N LEU A 87 -4.51 15.83 -6.42
CA LEU A 87 -4.11 15.90 -7.83
C LEU A 87 -5.16 15.29 -8.77
N GLY A 88 -6.24 14.71 -8.24
CA GLY A 88 -7.24 14.01 -9.04
C GLY A 88 -6.70 12.79 -9.78
N ILE A 89 -5.66 12.14 -9.25
CA ILE A 89 -4.96 11.01 -9.87
C ILE A 89 -5.55 9.71 -9.34
N VAL A 90 -5.97 8.84 -10.26
CA VAL A 90 -6.31 7.43 -10.00
C VAL A 90 -5.68 6.58 -11.10
N GLN A 91 -4.84 5.62 -10.70
CA GLN A 91 -4.07 4.80 -11.62
C GLN A 91 -4.18 3.33 -11.22
N GLU A 92 -4.51 2.47 -12.19
CA GLU A 92 -4.65 1.02 -12.01
C GLU A 92 -3.70 0.30 -12.97
N VAL A 93 -2.83 -0.56 -12.44
CA VAL A 93 -1.86 -1.34 -13.23
C VAL A 93 -2.57 -2.36 -14.13
N TYR A 94 -3.67 -2.92 -13.62
CA TYR A 94 -4.40 -3.99 -14.27
C TYR A 94 -5.78 -3.52 -14.72
N ARG A 95 -6.19 -3.95 -15.92
CA ARG A 95 -7.58 -3.83 -16.36
C ARG A 95 -8.27 -5.18 -16.27
N TYR A 96 -9.55 -5.15 -15.94
CA TYR A 96 -10.40 -6.32 -15.81
C TYR A 96 -11.59 -6.20 -16.76
N ASP A 97 -12.07 -7.32 -17.28
CA ASP A 97 -13.36 -7.37 -17.99
C ASP A 97 -14.53 -7.47 -17.00
N GLU A 98 -15.75 -7.50 -17.54
CA GLU A 98 -17.00 -7.58 -16.76
C GLU A 98 -17.10 -8.86 -15.91
N THR A 99 -16.31 -9.89 -16.25
CA THR A 99 -16.26 -11.15 -15.49
C THR A 99 -15.20 -11.13 -14.38
N GLY A 100 -14.48 -10.01 -14.23
CA GLY A 100 -13.39 -9.86 -13.28
C GLY A 100 -12.08 -10.49 -13.74
N ARG A 101 -11.97 -10.92 -15.00
CA ARG A 101 -10.74 -11.48 -15.55
C ARG A 101 -9.78 -10.37 -15.96
N ARG A 102 -8.52 -10.52 -15.57
CA ARG A 102 -7.44 -9.59 -15.94
C ARG A 102 -7.17 -9.66 -17.45
N THR A 103 -7.32 -8.54 -18.15
CA THR A 103 -7.21 -8.45 -19.62
C THR A 103 -5.97 -7.71 -20.09
N HIS A 104 -5.45 -6.80 -19.29
CA HIS A 104 -4.31 -5.96 -19.67
C HIS A 104 -3.45 -5.58 -18.47
N VAL A 105 -2.17 -5.33 -18.72
CA VAL A 105 -1.20 -4.79 -17.76
C VAL A 105 -0.51 -3.57 -18.36
N VAL A 106 -0.55 -2.45 -17.65
CA VAL A 106 0.18 -1.23 -18.01
C VAL A 106 1.59 -1.33 -17.46
N ALA A 107 2.49 -1.95 -18.24
CA ALA A 107 3.83 -2.33 -17.78
C ALA A 107 4.69 -1.14 -17.33
N SER A 108 4.56 0.04 -17.96
CA SER A 108 5.27 1.26 -17.55
C SER A 108 4.79 1.75 -16.19
N LEU A 109 3.47 1.85 -15.99
CA LEU A 109 2.89 2.24 -14.70
C LEU A 109 3.31 1.29 -13.58
N ARG A 110 3.33 -0.02 -13.83
CA ARG A 110 3.84 -0.99 -12.85
C ARG A 110 5.28 -0.68 -12.41
N GLN A 111 6.13 -0.32 -13.36
CA GLN A 111 7.52 0.04 -13.08
C GLN A 111 7.59 1.37 -12.31
N ASP A 112 6.80 2.38 -12.71
CA ASP A 112 6.73 3.68 -12.04
C ASP A 112 6.28 3.53 -10.57
N LEU A 113 5.23 2.73 -10.32
CA LEU A 113 4.74 2.48 -8.96
C LEU A 113 5.73 1.68 -8.12
N LYS A 114 6.50 0.77 -8.74
CA LYS A 114 7.58 0.06 -8.06
C LYS A 114 8.67 1.03 -7.58
N GLU A 115 9.14 1.91 -8.46
CA GLU A 115 10.19 2.90 -8.13
C GLU A 115 9.70 3.92 -7.10
N PHE A 116 8.44 4.34 -7.20
CA PHE A 116 7.80 5.15 -6.18
C PHE A 116 7.77 4.44 -4.82
N ALA A 117 7.30 3.19 -4.78
CA ALA A 117 7.19 2.43 -3.54
C ALA A 117 8.57 2.18 -2.90
N GLU A 118 9.61 1.90 -3.69
CA GLU A 118 11.00 1.80 -3.20
C GLU A 118 11.43 3.07 -2.46
N SER A 119 11.22 4.22 -3.09
CA SER A 119 11.57 5.53 -2.52
C SER A 119 10.70 5.86 -1.30
N TRP A 120 9.42 5.54 -1.36
CA TRP A 120 8.47 5.84 -0.29
C TRP A 120 8.72 4.98 0.96
N PHE A 121 8.99 3.68 0.82
CA PHE A 121 9.36 2.84 1.96
C PHE A 121 10.67 3.29 2.62
N ALA A 122 11.65 3.74 1.83
CA ALA A 122 12.86 4.35 2.38
C ALA A 122 12.52 5.59 3.23
N ASN A 123 11.65 6.47 2.72
CA ASN A 123 11.18 7.64 3.47
C ASN A 123 10.42 7.24 4.74
N LEU A 124 9.48 6.29 4.67
CA LEU A 124 8.73 5.83 5.85
C LEU A 124 9.66 5.28 6.94
N LYS A 125 10.73 4.61 6.54
CA LYS A 125 11.78 4.13 7.44
C LYS A 125 12.54 5.28 8.09
N ASP A 126 13.01 6.23 7.31
CA ASP A 126 13.75 7.41 7.80
C ASP A 126 12.90 8.31 8.69
N GLN A 127 11.59 8.39 8.41
CA GLN A 127 10.60 9.12 9.20
C GLN A 127 10.27 8.39 10.51
N GLY A 128 10.59 7.10 10.65
CA GLY A 128 10.44 6.35 11.89
C GLY A 128 9.15 5.54 12.01
N PHE A 129 8.41 5.30 10.92
CA PHE A 129 7.18 4.47 10.96
C PHE A 129 7.43 3.02 11.37
N PHE A 130 8.66 2.53 11.18
CA PHE A 130 9.09 1.20 11.60
C PHE A 130 9.72 1.19 13.00
N ALA A 131 9.93 2.36 13.62
CA ALA A 131 10.56 2.45 14.93
C ALA A 131 9.62 1.98 16.04
N SER A 132 10.19 1.50 17.15
CA SER A 132 9.41 1.15 18.36
C SER A 132 8.74 2.35 19.03
N THR A 133 9.15 3.57 18.68
CA THR A 133 8.56 4.83 19.16
C THR A 133 7.32 5.25 18.38
N ALA A 134 7.02 4.61 17.24
CA ALA A 134 5.79 4.88 16.48
C ALA A 134 4.57 4.40 17.27
N VAL A 135 3.55 5.24 17.36
CA VAL A 135 2.30 4.90 18.06
C VAL A 135 1.41 4.13 17.10
N ARG A 136 1.00 2.92 17.49
CA ARG A 136 0.14 2.05 16.69
C ARG A 136 -1.25 1.96 17.31
N GLU A 137 -2.27 2.25 16.52
CA GLU A 137 -3.67 2.12 16.89
C GLU A 137 -4.34 1.10 15.97
N ILE A 138 -4.85 0.01 16.54
CA ILE A 138 -5.55 -1.03 15.78
C ILE A 138 -6.95 -0.49 15.43
N LEU A 139 -7.28 -0.46 14.14
CA LEU A 139 -8.52 0.14 13.63
C LEU A 139 -9.70 -0.83 13.60
N SER A 140 -9.49 -2.11 13.91
CA SER A 140 -10.54 -3.14 14.01
C SER A 140 -10.08 -4.29 14.94
N PRO A 141 -10.86 -4.67 15.97
CA PRO A 141 -10.53 -5.78 16.87
C PRO A 141 -10.76 -7.17 16.26
#